data_AF-Q5BXJ7-F1
#
_entry.id   AF-Q5BXJ7-F1
#
_cell.length_a   1.000
_cell.length_b   1.000
_cell.length_c   1.000
_cell.angle_alpha   90.00
_cell.angle_beta   90.00
_cell.angle_gamma   90.00
#
_symmetry.space_group_name_H-M   'P 1'
#
loop_
_entity.id
_entity.type
_entity.pdbx_description
1 polymer ?
#
loop_
_entity_poly.entity_id
_entity_poly.type
_entity_poly.pdbx_seq_one_letter_code
_entity_poly.pdbx_strand_id
1 'polypeptide(L)'
;LNTDDLADRMAVLLGGRAAEQIVYNAVSDISQKYIREASKLAMKQVRQFGMSKTIGNLSFNDDSTSGQFSLKPYCQRTEAIMELEANQLVASAFSRCVKMLQENKNNLLLLTDALVKKEVLSYDDLIQLLGDDQRSPRIKPRL
;
A
#
# COMPACT_ATOMS: atom_id res chain seq x y z
N LEU A 1 9.17 -8.49 -8.97
CA LEU A 1 8.68 -7.55 -7.93
C LEU A 1 9.08 -8.20 -6.62
N ASN A 2 9.96 -7.57 -5.85
CA ASN A 2 10.45 -8.15 -4.60
C ASN A 2 9.50 -7.80 -3.45
N THR A 3 9.73 -8.36 -2.25
CA THR A 3 8.90 -8.09 -1.07
C THR A 3 8.85 -6.61 -0.72
N ASP A 4 9.97 -5.91 -0.91
CA ASP A 4 10.09 -4.48 -0.61
C ASP A 4 9.29 -3.64 -1.60
N ASP A 5 9.32 -3.97 -2.90
CA ASP A 5 8.51 -3.31 -3.92
C ASP A 5 7.00 -3.44 -3.62
N LEU A 6 6.57 -4.60 -3.10
CA LEU A 6 5.19 -4.85 -2.71
C LEU A 6 4.82 -4.03 -1.47
N ALA A 7 5.72 -3.97 -0.48
CA ALA A 7 5.55 -3.14 0.70
C ALA A 7 5.45 -1.65 0.34
N ASP A 8 6.29 -1.17 -0.58
CA ASP A 8 6.27 0.22 -1.06
C ASP A 8 4.97 0.52 -1.81
N ARG A 9 4.47 -0.41 -2.64
CA ARG A 9 3.16 -0.26 -3.29
C ARG A 9 2.01 -0.20 -2.28
N MET A 10 2.03 -1.05 -1.26
CA MET A 10 1.04 -0.98 -0.17
C MET A 10 1.12 0.36 0.55
N ALA A 11 2.33 0.87 0.82
CA ALA A 11 2.52 2.17 1.45
C ALA A 11 1.94 3.31 0.60
N VAL A 12 2.13 3.30 -0.73
CA VAL A 12 1.55 4.30 -1.64
C VAL A 12 0.03 4.25 -1.61
N LEU A 13 -0.57 3.06 -1.71
CA LEU A 13 -2.04 2.89 -1.63
C LEU A 13 -2.61 3.43 -0.32
N LEU A 14 -1.89 3.23 0.78
CA LEU A 14 -2.32 3.65 2.11
C LEU A 14 -1.93 5.11 2.45
N GLY A 15 -1.22 5.80 1.56
CA GLY A 15 -0.68 7.14 1.80
C GLY A 15 -1.75 8.19 2.04
N GLY A 16 -2.86 8.15 1.30
CA GLY A 16 -3.98 9.07 1.52
C GLY A 16 -4.57 8.96 2.93
N ARG A 17 -4.83 7.72 3.37
CA ARG A 17 -5.30 7.43 4.73
C ARG A 17 -4.30 7.89 5.80
N ALA A 18 -3.02 7.65 5.58
CA ALA A 18 -1.97 8.05 6.52
C ALA A 18 -1.87 9.58 6.62
N ALA A 19 -1.97 10.29 5.49
CA ALA A 19 -2.00 11.76 5.45
C ALA A 19 -3.23 12.32 6.19
N GLU A 20 -4.43 11.76 5.96
CA GLU A 20 -5.64 12.13 6.70
C GLU A 20 -5.46 11.96 8.21
N GLN A 21 -4.91 10.83 8.65
CA GLN A 21 -4.65 10.58 10.06
C GLN A 21 -3.66 11.59 10.66
N ILE A 22 -2.61 11.98 9.93
CA ILE A 22 -1.60 12.92 10.42
C ILE A 22 -2.14 14.35 10.50
N VAL A 23 -2.93 14.78 9.51
CA VAL A 23 -3.40 16.17 9.39
C VAL A 23 -4.66 16.40 10.20
N TYR A 24 -5.63 15.48 10.12
CA TYR A 24 -6.96 15.64 10.71
C TYR A 24 -7.18 14.81 11.98
N ASN A 25 -6.23 13.95 12.37
CA ASN A 25 -6.37 13.01 13.48
C ASN A 25 -7.68 12.18 13.43
N ALA A 26 -8.14 11.94 12.20
CA ALA A 26 -9.37 11.24 11.87
C ALA A 26 -9.16 10.44 10.59
N VAL A 27 -10.11 9.58 10.27
CA VAL A 27 -10.05 8.82 9.02
C VAL A 27 -11.39 8.80 8.33
N SER A 28 -11.38 8.94 7.01
CA SER A 28 -12.57 8.92 6.17
C SER A 28 -12.75 7.61 5.38
N ASP A 29 -13.94 7.43 4.82
CA ASP A 29 -14.26 6.32 3.91
C ASP A 29 -13.71 6.52 2.49
N ILE A 30 -13.14 7.70 2.19
CA ILE A 30 -12.63 8.05 0.86
C ILE A 30 -11.52 7.07 0.42
N SER A 31 -10.77 6.55 1.38
CA SER A 31 -9.68 5.60 1.15
C SER A 31 -10.10 4.12 1.08
N GLN A 32 -11.41 3.80 1.13
CA GLN A 32 -11.89 2.41 1.17
C GLN A 32 -11.41 1.57 -0.04
N LYS A 33 -11.41 2.16 -1.24
CA LYS A 33 -10.93 1.49 -2.46
C LYS A 33 -9.46 1.08 -2.32
N TYR A 34 -8.61 1.98 -1.84
CA TYR A 34 -7.18 1.73 -1.73
C TYR A 34 -6.84 0.75 -0.61
N ILE A 35 -7.58 0.76 0.51
CA ILE A 35 -7.48 -0.27 1.55
C ILE A 35 -7.78 -1.65 0.96
N ARG A 36 -8.87 -1.77 0.19
CA ARG A 36 -9.24 -3.03 -0.47
C ARG A 36 -8.16 -3.52 -1.43
N GLU A 37 -7.54 -2.61 -2.19
CA GLU A 37 -6.43 -2.94 -3.09
C GLU A 37 -5.19 -3.37 -2.33
N ALA A 38 -4.83 -2.69 -1.23
CA ALA A 38 -3.70 -3.07 -0.37
C ALA A 38 -3.92 -4.44 0.27
N SER A 39 -5.12 -4.72 0.80
CA SER A 39 -5.48 -6.03 1.35
C SER A 39 -5.40 -7.14 0.31
N LYS A 40 -5.90 -6.89 -0.93
CA LYS A 40 -5.77 -7.85 -2.03
C LYS A 40 -4.31 -8.11 -2.39
N LEU A 41 -3.48 -7.08 -2.40
CA LEU A 41 -2.06 -7.22 -2.70
C LEU A 41 -1.32 -8.04 -1.64
N ALA A 42 -1.57 -7.75 -0.36
CA ALA A 42 -1.03 -8.51 0.76
C ALA A 42 -1.47 -9.98 0.71
N MET A 43 -2.76 -10.23 0.45
CA MET A 43 -3.28 -11.59 0.33
C MET A 43 -2.64 -12.34 -0.84
N LYS A 44 -2.42 -11.69 -1.99
CA LYS A 44 -1.69 -12.30 -3.12
C LYS A 44 -0.22 -12.59 -2.77
N GLN A 45 0.43 -11.68 -2.06
CA GLN A 45 1.81 -11.85 -1.61
C GLN A 45 1.97 -13.11 -0.74
N VAL A 46 1.03 -13.32 0.18
CA VAL A 46 1.04 -14.46 1.10
C VAL A 46 0.58 -15.75 0.39
N ARG A 47 -0.56 -15.70 -0.31
CA ARG A 47 -1.24 -16.88 -0.86
C ARG A 47 -0.68 -17.37 -2.20
N GLN A 48 -0.34 -16.46 -3.11
CA GLN A 48 0.04 -16.81 -4.49
C GLN A 48 1.55 -16.77 -4.70
N PHE A 49 2.23 -15.78 -4.13
CA PHE A 49 3.67 -15.62 -4.35
C PHE A 49 4.53 -16.43 -3.37
N GLY A 50 3.94 -17.03 -2.33
CA GLY A 50 4.67 -17.77 -1.29
C GLY A 50 5.67 -16.87 -0.54
N MET A 51 5.41 -15.56 -0.48
CA MET A 51 6.30 -14.58 0.16
C MET A 51 5.94 -14.41 1.65
N SER A 52 5.69 -15.55 2.31
CA SER A 52 5.31 -15.68 3.70
C SER A 52 6.38 -16.47 4.44
N LYS A 53 6.75 -16.02 5.64
CA LYS A 53 7.72 -16.76 6.47
C LYS A 53 7.08 -17.98 7.13
N THR A 54 5.79 -17.91 7.46
CA THR A 54 5.09 -19.00 8.16
C THR A 54 4.59 -20.08 7.21
N ILE A 55 4.06 -19.70 6.05
CA ILE A 55 3.56 -20.63 5.02
C ILE A 55 4.71 -21.17 4.16
N GLY A 56 5.73 -20.33 3.92
CA GLY A 56 6.86 -20.65 3.06
C GLY A 56 6.51 -20.59 1.58
N ASN A 57 7.25 -21.34 0.77
CA ASN A 57 7.22 -21.29 -0.69
C ASN A 57 6.02 -22.03 -1.32
N LEU A 58 4.86 -22.01 -0.67
CA LEU A 58 3.63 -22.59 -1.19
C LEU A 58 2.83 -21.56 -1.98
N SER A 59 2.15 -22.01 -3.04
CA SER A 59 1.26 -21.19 -3.85
C SER A 59 -0.11 -21.85 -3.96
N PHE A 60 -1.15 -21.09 -3.63
CA PHE A 60 -2.53 -21.52 -3.72
C PHE A 60 -3.25 -20.66 -4.77
N ASN A 61 -3.51 -21.24 -5.93
CA ASN A 61 -4.23 -20.55 -6.99
C ASN A 61 -5.66 -20.17 -6.57
N ASP A 62 -6.13 -19.03 -7.07
CA ASP A 62 -7.53 -18.64 -7.02
C ASP A 62 -8.17 -19.12 -8.34
N ASP A 63 -8.42 -20.42 -8.45
CA ASP A 63 -9.21 -20.95 -9.56
C ASP A 63 -10.69 -20.64 -9.30
N SER A 64 -11.02 -19.35 -9.37
CA SER A 64 -12.39 -18.84 -9.40
C SER A 64 -13.17 -19.28 -10.66
N THR A 65 -12.51 -19.99 -11.57
CA THR A 65 -13.03 -20.53 -12.82
C THR A 65 -13.90 -21.79 -12.63
N SER A 66 -13.86 -22.45 -11.46
CA SER A 66 -14.75 -23.59 -11.16
C SER A 66 -15.92 -23.13 -10.27
N GLY A 67 -17.09 -22.97 -10.91
CA GLY A 67 -18.25 -22.29 -10.34
C GLY A 67 -18.75 -22.81 -8.99
N GLN A 68 -19.40 -21.92 -8.22
CA GLN A 68 -20.18 -22.06 -6.97
C GLN A 68 -19.69 -22.97 -5.81
N PHE A 69 -18.75 -23.89 -6.04
CA PHE A 69 -18.16 -24.83 -5.07
C PHE A 69 -16.64 -24.95 -5.27
N SER A 70 -15.95 -23.81 -5.40
CA SER A 70 -14.48 -23.81 -5.34
C SER A 70 -14.05 -24.22 -3.93
N LEU A 71 -13.71 -25.51 -3.75
CA LEU A 71 -13.04 -25.98 -2.53
C LEU A 71 -11.69 -25.27 -2.43
N LYS A 72 -11.47 -24.54 -1.33
CA LYS A 72 -10.17 -23.93 -1.06
C LYS A 72 -9.13 -25.05 -0.89
N PRO A 73 -7.95 -24.98 -1.54
CA PRO A 73 -6.93 -26.04 -1.47
C PRO A 73 -6.16 -26.07 -0.14
N TYR A 74 -6.73 -25.49 0.92
CA TYR A 74 -6.13 -25.35 2.25
C TYR A 74 -7.20 -25.43 3.33
N CYS A 75 -6.80 -25.83 4.53
CA CYS A 75 -7.71 -25.89 5.67
C CYS A 75 -7.96 -24.50 6.28
N GLN A 76 -9.01 -24.38 7.09
CA GLN A 76 -9.39 -23.13 7.75
C GLN A 76 -8.27 -22.56 8.65
N ARG A 77 -7.47 -23.43 9.27
CA ARG A 77 -6.31 -22.99 10.07
C ARG A 77 -5.26 -22.29 9.21
N THR A 78 -4.96 -22.84 8.05
CA THR A 78 -4.02 -22.23 7.10
C THR A 78 -4.56 -20.90 6.60
N GLU A 79 -5.86 -20.82 6.29
CA GLU A 79 -6.52 -19.56 5.91
C GLU A 79 -6.35 -18.46 6.96
N ALA A 80 -6.63 -18.75 8.23
CA ALA A 80 -6.48 -17.80 9.32
C ALA A 80 -5.03 -17.31 9.48
N ILE A 81 -4.04 -18.19 9.23
CA ILE A 81 -2.63 -17.82 9.22
C ILE A 81 -2.33 -16.83 8.08
N MET A 82 -2.87 -17.07 6.88
CA MET A 82 -2.68 -16.16 5.74
C MET A 82 -3.26 -14.77 6.02
N GLU A 83 -4.47 -14.72 6.58
CA GLU A 83 -5.15 -13.47 6.92
C GLU A 83 -4.38 -12.68 7.96
N LEU A 84 -3.84 -13.36 8.98
CA LEU A 84 -3.05 -12.73 10.02
C LEU A 84 -1.75 -12.13 9.46
N GLU A 85 -1.03 -12.86 8.62
CA GLU A 85 0.17 -12.33 7.97
C GLU A 85 -0.12 -11.21 7.00
N ALA A 86 -1.19 -11.31 6.20
CA ALA A 86 -1.61 -10.24 5.31
C ALA A 86 -1.94 -8.96 6.08
N ASN A 87 -2.61 -9.08 7.24
CA ASN A 87 -2.86 -7.96 8.13
C ASN A 87 -1.56 -7.33 8.66
N GLN A 88 -0.59 -8.16 9.08
CA GLN A 88 0.72 -7.67 9.53
C GLN A 88 1.48 -6.91 8.42
N LEU A 89 1.42 -7.40 7.18
CA LEU A 89 2.04 -6.74 6.03
C LEU A 89 1.43 -5.35 5.79
N VAL A 90 0.10 -5.27 5.77
CA VAL A 90 -0.63 -4.00 5.60
C VAL A 90 -0.35 -3.05 6.76
N ALA A 91 -0.37 -3.52 8.00
CA ALA A 91 -0.09 -2.72 9.18
C ALA A 91 1.35 -2.17 9.19
N SER A 92 2.33 -3.00 8.81
CA SER A 92 3.73 -2.59 8.69
C SER A 92 3.92 -1.53 7.60
N ALA A 93 3.32 -1.73 6.42
CA ALA A 93 3.35 -0.76 5.33
C ALA A 93 2.68 0.57 5.74
N PHE A 94 1.55 0.50 6.45
CA PHE A 94 0.87 1.68 7.00
C PHE A 94 1.76 2.43 7.99
N SER A 95 2.33 1.73 8.97
CA SER A 95 3.21 2.31 9.98
C SER A 95 4.44 2.97 9.36
N ARG A 96 5.04 2.34 8.33
CA ARG A 96 6.17 2.90 7.58
C ARG A 96 5.76 4.18 6.85
N CYS A 97 4.59 4.18 6.21
CA CYS A 97 4.05 5.34 5.53
C CYS A 97 3.78 6.50 6.50
N VAL A 98 3.13 6.23 7.63
CA VAL A 98 2.86 7.24 8.67
C VAL A 98 4.17 7.84 9.17
N LYS A 99 5.17 7.02 9.48
CA LYS A 99 6.48 7.50 9.95
C LYS A 99 7.14 8.40 8.90
N MET A 100 7.15 7.99 7.63
CA MET A 100 7.72 8.77 6.53
C MET A 100 7.01 10.11 6.33
N LEU A 101 5.67 10.12 6.38
CA LEU A 101 4.88 11.34 6.25
C LEU A 101 5.01 12.26 7.47
N GLN A 102 5.21 11.70 8.67
CA GLN A 102 5.49 12.49 9.88
C GLN A 102 6.86 13.16 9.80
N GLU A 103 7.90 12.44 9.36
CA GLU A 103 9.24 13.00 9.14
C GLU A 103 9.21 14.12 8.09
N ASN A 104 8.33 14.00 7.10
CA ASN A 104 8.13 14.99 6.03
C ASN A 104 6.89 15.87 6.21
N LYS A 105 6.41 16.07 7.45
CA LYS A 105 5.14 16.76 7.72
C LYS A 105 5.08 18.17 7.14
N ASN A 106 6.19 18.91 7.18
CA ASN A 106 6.25 20.27 6.61
C ASN A 106 6.01 20.26 5.10
N ASN A 107 6.60 19.30 4.39
CA ASN A 107 6.42 19.12 2.95
C ASN A 107 4.98 18.72 2.62
N LEU A 108 4.37 17.87 3.45
CA LEU A 108 2.95 17.52 3.31
C LEU A 108 2.07 18.77 3.40
N LEU A 109 2.26 19.61 4.43
CA LEU A 109 1.49 20.85 4.61
C LEU A 109 1.67 21.84 3.45
N LEU A 110 2.91 22.00 2.95
CA LEU A 110 3.20 22.84 1.79
C LEU A 110 2.43 22.39 0.54
N LEU A 111 2.37 21.08 0.29
CA LEU A 111 1.60 20.52 -0.81
C LEU A 111 0.10 20.76 -0.65
N THR A 112 -0.43 20.59 0.58
CA THR A 112 -1.84 20.86 0.85
C THR A 112 -2.19 22.31 0.58
N ASP A 113 -1.37 23.26 1.06
CA ASP A 113 -1.57 24.69 0.83
C ASP A 113 -1.46 25.06 -0.65
N ALA A 114 -0.55 24.42 -1.38
CA ALA A 114 -0.42 24.61 -2.82
C ALA A 114 -1.65 24.09 -3.57
N LEU A 115 -2.18 22.92 -3.21
CA LEU A 115 -3.39 22.34 -3.82
C LEU A 115 -4.65 23.17 -3.55
N VAL A 116 -4.73 23.81 -2.38
CA VAL A 116 -5.83 24.74 -2.05
C VAL A 116 -5.79 25.98 -2.96
N LYS A 117 -4.59 26.46 -3.33
CA LYS A 117 -4.43 27.61 -4.24
C LYS A 117 -4.55 27.23 -5.71
N LYS A 118 -4.09 26.01 -6.05
CA LYS A 118 -4.01 25.49 -7.41
C LYS A 118 -4.48 24.04 -7.39
N GLU A 119 -5.72 23.81 -7.84
CA GLU A 119 -6.40 22.51 -7.78
C GLU A 119 -5.60 21.34 -8.39
N VAL A 120 -4.69 21.64 -9.34
CA VAL A 120 -3.84 20.65 -10.01
C VAL A 120 -2.38 21.09 -9.97
N LEU A 121 -1.51 20.23 -9.43
CA LEU A 121 -0.05 20.40 -9.45
C LEU A 121 0.57 19.51 -10.53
N SER A 122 1.41 20.10 -11.38
CA SER A 122 2.27 19.39 -12.32
C SER A 122 3.53 18.86 -11.62
N TYR A 123 4.24 17.95 -12.29
CA TYR A 123 5.55 17.46 -11.82
C TYR A 123 6.55 18.61 -11.60
N ASP A 124 6.56 19.61 -12.48
CA ASP A 124 7.45 20.77 -12.33
C ASP A 124 7.09 21.62 -11.11
N ASP A 125 5.80 21.76 -10.78
CA ASP A 125 5.35 22.45 -9.57
C ASP A 125 5.84 21.71 -8.31
N LEU A 126 5.80 20.37 -8.33
CA LEU A 126 6.30 19.54 -7.23
C LEU A 126 7.80 19.74 -7.00
N ILE A 127 8.61 19.77 -8.07
CA ILE A 127 10.05 20.06 -7.96
C ILE A 127 10.30 21.46 -7.40
N GLN A 128 9.54 22.46 -7.84
CA GLN A 128 9.66 23.82 -7.32
C GLN A 128 9.29 23.92 -5.83
N LEU A 129 8.27 23.18 -5.39
CA LEU A 129 7.78 23.18 -4.01
C LEU A 129 8.64 22.37 -3.04
N LEU A 130 9.09 21.20 -3.46
CA LEU A 130 9.76 20.22 -2.60
C LEU A 130 11.28 20.20 -2.78
N GLY A 131 11.78 20.85 -3.83
CA GLY A 131 13.17 20.70 -4.28
C GLY A 131 13.39 19.40 -5.08
N ASP A 132 14.53 19.32 -5.76
CA ASP A 132 14.95 18.11 -6.45
C ASP A 132 15.48 17.09 -5.43
N ASP A 133 14.58 16.29 -4.85
CA ASP A 133 14.98 15.22 -3.94
C ASP A 133 15.48 14.00 -4.74
N GLN A 134 16.81 13.87 -4.79
CA GLN A 134 17.57 12.77 -5.39
C GLN A 134 17.21 11.37 -4.81
N ARG A 135 16.40 11.31 -3.73
CA ARG A 135 15.90 10.06 -3.14
C ARG A 135 14.73 9.44 -3.88
N SER A 136 14.08 10.15 -4.80
CA SER A 136 13.06 9.57 -5.66
C SER A 136 13.76 8.76 -6.76
N PRO A 137 13.75 7.40 -6.73
CA PRO A 137 14.27 6.65 -7.85
C PRO A 137 13.45 7.09 -9.06
N ARG A 138 14.14 7.59 -10.09
CA ARG A 138 13.53 7.99 -11.37
C ARG A 138 12.44 6.98 -11.69
N ILE A 139 11.18 7.40 -11.68
CA ILE A 139 10.07 6.61 -12.18
C ILE A 139 10.29 6.53 -13.69
N LYS A 140 11.23 5.67 -14.11
CA LYS A 140 11.34 5.29 -15.51
C LYS A 140 10.09 4.47 -15.78
N PRO A 141 9.23 4.88 -16.73
CA PRO A 141 8.20 3.98 -17.21
C PRO A 141 8.92 2.72 -17.69
N ARG A 142 8.65 1.58 -17.04
CA ARG A 142 9.06 0.30 -17.59
C ARG A 142 8.18 0.09 -18.82
N LEU A 143 8.77 0.34 -20.00
CA LEU A 143 8.30 -0.14 -21.30
C LEU A 143 8.06 -1.65 -21.23
#